data_AF-X1KJ32-F1
#
_entry.id   AF-X1KJ32-F1
#
_cell.length_a   1.000
_cell.length_b   1.000
_cell.length_c   1.000
_cell.angle_alpha   90.00
_cell.angle_beta   90.00
_cell.angle_gamma   90.00
#
_symmetry.space_group_name_H-M   'P 1'
#
loop_
_entity.id
_entity.type
_entity.pdbx_description
1 polymer ?
#
loop_
_entity_poly.entity_id
_entity_poly.type
_entity_poly.pdbx_seq_one_letter_code
_entity_poly.pdbx_strand_id
1 'polypeptide(L)'
;MSEEKLKEIQDKLDAAETKNKEVDIKKKEADKENAKLKEALVLIEAKKFVDGKLKEAEIPDITKERLAKDLSEKPVVKEGKLDEAEYEKEIKKAVDAEVKYLAKLSESGKIKGMGASEVSEEDKKKANEKLTEGFKSIGLTEDQAKSASAGRV
;
A
#
# COMPACT_ATOMS: atom_id res chain seq x y z
N MET A 1 18.86 -27.93 -70.25
CA MET A 1 18.76 -26.56 -69.69
C MET A 1 20.02 -25.82 -70.09
N SER A 2 19.93 -24.53 -70.46
CA SER A 2 21.12 -23.73 -70.75
C SER A 2 21.82 -23.35 -69.44
N GLU A 3 23.15 -23.25 -69.45
CA GLU A 3 23.97 -22.82 -68.29
C GLU A 3 23.49 -21.48 -67.71
N GLU A 4 23.02 -20.59 -68.57
CA GLU A 4 22.47 -19.28 -68.21
C GLU A 4 21.22 -19.40 -67.31
N LYS A 5 20.33 -20.37 -67.58
CA LYS A 5 19.15 -20.62 -66.72
C LYS A 5 19.54 -21.22 -65.38
N LEU A 6 20.59 -22.04 -65.32
CA LEU A 6 21.09 -22.61 -64.05
C LEU A 6 21.68 -21.52 -63.15
N LYS A 7 22.45 -20.59 -63.73
CA LYS A 7 23.01 -19.45 -63.01
C LYS A 7 21.93 -18.53 -62.45
N GLU A 8 20.91 -18.22 -63.25
CA GLU A 8 19.79 -17.38 -62.82
C GLU A 8 18.95 -18.01 -61.69
N ILE A 9 18.84 -19.35 -61.67
CA ILE A 9 18.19 -20.09 -60.58
C ILE A 9 19.05 -20.04 -59.31
N GLN A 10 20.37 -20.21 -59.44
CA GLN A 10 21.30 -20.15 -58.31
C GLN A 10 21.28 -18.76 -57.65
N ASP A 11 21.35 -17.68 -58.45
CA ASP A 11 21.31 -16.31 -57.94
C ASP A 11 19.98 -16.01 -57.20
N LYS A 12 18.86 -16.55 -57.69
CA LYS A 12 17.55 -16.44 -57.02
C LYS A 12 17.49 -17.25 -55.72
N LEU A 13 18.14 -18.41 -55.67
CA LEU A 13 18.21 -19.25 -54.48
C LEU A 13 19.01 -18.55 -53.37
N ASP A 14 20.18 -18.01 -53.71
CA ASP A 14 21.05 -17.31 -52.76
C ASP A 14 20.38 -16.01 -52.24
N ALA A 15 19.68 -15.29 -53.12
CA ALA A 15 18.88 -14.14 -52.73
C ALA A 15 17.69 -14.51 -51.81
N ALA A 16 17.04 -15.64 -52.05
CA ALA A 16 15.95 -16.13 -51.20
C ALA A 16 16.46 -16.58 -49.83
N GLU A 17 17.60 -17.28 -49.76
CA GLU A 17 18.24 -17.64 -48.49
C GLU A 17 18.64 -16.41 -47.68
N THR A 18 19.20 -15.40 -48.34
CA THR A 18 19.58 -14.15 -47.68
C THR A 18 18.36 -13.43 -47.11
N LYS A 19 17.27 -13.34 -47.89
CA LYS A 19 16.00 -12.78 -47.41
C LYS A 19 15.40 -13.57 -46.25
N ASN A 20 15.42 -14.89 -46.29
CA ASN A 20 14.91 -15.72 -45.19
C ASN A 20 15.72 -15.49 -43.90
N LYS A 21 17.06 -15.42 -44.00
CA LYS A 21 17.92 -15.10 -42.85
C LYS A 21 17.61 -13.72 -42.27
N GLU A 22 17.40 -12.71 -43.11
CA GLU A 22 17.00 -11.37 -42.67
C GLU A 22 15.62 -11.36 -42.00
N VAL A 23 14.65 -12.09 -42.55
CA VAL A 23 13.30 -12.23 -41.97
C VAL A 23 13.38 -12.91 -40.61
N ASP A 24 14.17 -13.96 -40.46
CA ASP A 24 14.35 -14.65 -39.17
C ASP A 24 15.00 -13.76 -38.11
N ILE A 25 15.97 -12.92 -38.50
CA ILE A 25 16.58 -11.94 -37.60
C ILE A 25 15.53 -10.91 -37.15
N LYS A 26 14.80 -10.31 -38.11
CA LYS A 26 13.76 -9.32 -37.82
C LYS A 26 12.64 -9.91 -36.95
N LYS A 27 12.26 -11.16 -37.19
CA LYS A 27 11.25 -11.86 -36.38
C LYS A 27 11.74 -12.05 -34.94
N LYS A 28 12.98 -12.49 -34.75
CA LYS A 28 13.58 -12.63 -33.40
C LYS A 28 13.66 -11.30 -32.66
N GLU A 29 13.96 -10.22 -33.36
CA GLU A 29 13.98 -8.87 -32.77
C GLU A 29 12.58 -8.41 -32.38
N ALA A 30 11.60 -8.57 -33.28
CA ALA A 30 10.20 -8.25 -33.03
C ALA A 30 9.61 -9.07 -31.88
N ASP A 31 9.94 -10.36 -31.77
CA ASP A 31 9.48 -11.22 -30.67
C ASP A 31 10.06 -10.78 -29.32
N LYS A 32 11.33 -10.36 -29.29
CA LYS A 32 11.97 -9.79 -28.09
C LYS A 32 11.33 -8.46 -27.68
N GLU A 33 11.06 -7.58 -28.64
CA GLU A 33 10.42 -6.30 -28.37
C GLU A 33 8.99 -6.50 -27.88
N ASN A 34 8.23 -7.39 -28.51
CA ASN A 34 6.89 -7.76 -28.07
C ASN A 34 6.86 -8.34 -26.65
N ALA A 35 7.86 -9.15 -26.26
CA ALA A 35 7.97 -9.66 -24.90
C ALA A 35 8.16 -8.52 -23.88
N LYS A 36 9.09 -7.58 -24.16
CA LYS A 36 9.32 -6.40 -23.30
C LYS A 36 8.10 -5.50 -23.20
N LEU A 37 7.39 -5.28 -24.31
CA LEU A 37 6.17 -4.47 -24.33
C LEU A 37 5.06 -5.12 -23.53
N LYS A 38 4.90 -6.44 -23.60
CA LYS A 38 3.93 -7.18 -22.78
C LYS A 38 4.25 -7.06 -21.28
N GLU A 39 5.53 -7.20 -20.91
CA GLU A 39 5.96 -6.99 -19.52
C GLU A 39 5.65 -5.57 -19.02
N ALA A 40 5.96 -4.55 -19.83
CA ALA A 40 5.67 -3.16 -19.50
C ALA A 40 4.16 -2.90 -19.36
N LEU A 41 3.34 -3.51 -20.22
CA LEU A 41 1.87 -3.41 -20.13
C LEU A 41 1.35 -4.01 -18.82
N VAL A 42 1.83 -5.18 -18.43
CA VAL A 42 1.43 -5.82 -17.17
C VAL A 42 1.77 -4.93 -15.97
N LEU A 43 2.93 -4.28 -15.96
CA LEU A 43 3.29 -3.34 -14.88
C LEU A 43 2.38 -2.11 -14.85
N ILE A 44 2.00 -1.58 -16.01
CA ILE A 44 1.08 -0.44 -16.11
C ILE A 44 -0.33 -0.84 -15.64
N GLU A 45 -0.81 -2.01 -16.05
CA GLU A 45 -2.10 -2.57 -15.63
C GLU A 45 -2.12 -2.82 -14.13
N ALA A 46 -1.05 -3.41 -13.57
CA ALA A 46 -0.90 -3.62 -12.15
C ALA A 46 -1.01 -2.32 -11.36
N LYS A 47 -0.28 -1.28 -11.79
CA LYS A 47 -0.34 0.04 -11.15
C LYS A 47 -1.75 0.62 -11.17
N LYS A 48 -2.42 0.58 -12.32
CA LYS A 48 -3.81 1.06 -12.44
C LYS A 48 -4.76 0.28 -11.53
N PHE A 49 -4.59 -1.04 -11.45
CA PHE A 49 -5.42 -1.91 -10.62
C PHE A 49 -5.25 -1.60 -9.14
N VAL A 50 -4.00 -1.50 -8.68
CA VAL A 50 -3.67 -1.12 -7.29
C VAL A 50 -4.20 0.26 -6.95
N ASP A 51 -3.92 1.27 -7.79
CA ASP A 51 -4.40 2.64 -7.59
C ASP A 51 -5.94 2.71 -7.51
N GLY A 52 -6.63 1.92 -8.34
CA GLY A 52 -8.09 1.80 -8.31
C GLY A 52 -8.59 1.26 -6.97
N LYS A 53 -8.02 0.14 -6.50
CA LYS A 53 -8.43 -0.51 -5.25
C LYS A 53 -8.07 0.32 -4.02
N LEU A 54 -6.93 1.00 -4.01
CA LEU A 54 -6.50 1.83 -2.88
C LEU A 54 -7.32 3.12 -2.73
N LYS A 55 -7.93 3.62 -3.81
CA LYS A 55 -8.86 4.77 -3.73
C LYS A 55 -10.11 4.46 -2.92
N GLU A 56 -10.59 3.21 -3.01
CA GLU A 56 -11.76 2.73 -2.26
C GLU A 56 -11.44 2.49 -0.77
N ALA A 57 -10.16 2.39 -0.41
CA ALA A 57 -9.74 2.13 0.97
C ALA A 57 -9.78 3.39 1.85
N GLU A 58 -10.34 3.26 3.06
CA GLU A 58 -10.37 4.29 4.09
C GLU A 58 -9.05 4.33 4.90
N ILE A 59 -7.94 4.61 4.20
CA ILE A 59 -6.61 4.80 4.79
C ILE A 59 -6.04 6.17 4.41
N PRO A 60 -5.08 6.72 5.18
CA PRO A 60 -4.46 8.00 4.86
C PRO A 60 -3.77 8.01 3.49
N ASP A 61 -3.73 9.17 2.82
CA ASP A 61 -3.17 9.28 1.46
C ASP A 61 -1.70 8.91 1.38
N ILE A 62 -0.89 9.29 2.39
CA ILE A 62 0.52 8.89 2.50
C ILE A 62 0.68 7.36 2.50
N THR A 63 -0.28 6.67 3.11
CA THR A 63 -0.29 5.22 3.22
C THR A 63 -0.71 4.58 1.89
N LYS A 64 -1.69 5.18 1.20
CA LYS A 64 -2.08 4.77 -0.16
C LYS A 64 -0.90 4.88 -1.12
N GLU A 65 -0.17 5.99 -1.11
CA GLU A 65 1.00 6.18 -1.98
C GLU A 65 2.09 5.12 -1.72
N ARG A 66 2.38 4.83 -0.46
CA ARG A 66 3.35 3.79 -0.09
C ARG A 66 2.92 2.41 -0.57
N LEU A 67 1.68 2.01 -0.25
CA LEU A 67 1.13 0.73 -0.66
C LEU A 67 1.04 0.62 -2.19
N ALA A 68 0.69 1.70 -2.88
CA ALA A 68 0.65 1.75 -4.33
C ALA A 68 2.01 1.42 -4.93
N LYS A 69 3.07 2.02 -4.41
CA LYS A 69 4.44 1.75 -4.85
C LYS A 69 4.84 0.30 -4.58
N ASP A 70 4.67 -0.15 -3.33
CA ASP A 70 5.12 -1.48 -2.90
C ASP A 70 4.40 -2.62 -3.63
N LEU A 71 3.09 -2.48 -3.86
CA LEU A 71 2.28 -3.49 -4.53
C LEU A 71 2.47 -3.47 -6.05
N SER A 72 2.60 -2.29 -6.67
CA SER A 72 2.79 -2.17 -8.13
C SER A 72 4.14 -2.70 -8.63
N GLU A 73 5.17 -2.72 -7.78
CA GLU A 73 6.47 -3.33 -8.09
C GLU A 73 6.43 -4.86 -8.09
N LYS A 74 5.39 -5.45 -7.49
CA LYS A 74 5.22 -6.90 -7.33
C LYS A 74 3.82 -7.34 -7.80
N PRO A 75 3.53 -7.22 -9.11
CA PRO A 75 2.26 -7.68 -9.63
C PRO A 75 2.12 -9.20 -9.46
N VAL A 76 0.94 -9.66 -9.07
CA VAL A 76 0.61 -11.08 -9.14
C VAL A 76 0.19 -11.39 -10.58
N VAL A 77 0.97 -12.25 -11.24
CA VAL A 77 0.82 -12.55 -12.66
C VAL A 77 0.56 -14.04 -12.84
N LYS A 78 -0.41 -14.38 -13.67
CA LYS A 78 -0.72 -15.73 -14.10
C LYS A 78 -0.80 -15.78 -15.62
N GLU A 79 -0.06 -16.71 -16.22
CA GLU A 79 0.03 -16.87 -17.69
C GLU A 79 0.44 -15.58 -18.44
N GLY A 80 1.27 -14.75 -17.81
CA GLY A 80 1.75 -13.49 -18.40
C GLY A 80 0.70 -12.35 -18.40
N LYS A 81 -0.37 -12.48 -17.61
CA LYS A 81 -1.37 -11.44 -17.36
C LYS A 81 -1.59 -11.26 -15.86
N LEU A 82 -2.15 -10.13 -15.46
CA LEU A 82 -2.49 -9.88 -14.07
C LEU A 82 -3.48 -10.95 -13.56
N ASP A 83 -3.17 -11.62 -12.45
CA ASP A 83 -4.17 -12.41 -11.72
C ASP A 83 -4.95 -11.46 -10.80
N GLU A 84 -5.96 -10.81 -11.36
CA GLU A 84 -6.75 -9.81 -10.63
C GLU A 84 -7.35 -10.36 -9.34
N ALA A 85 -7.75 -11.64 -9.32
CA ALA A 85 -8.42 -12.25 -8.18
C ALA A 85 -7.46 -12.54 -7.02
N GLU A 86 -6.25 -13.04 -7.32
CA GLU A 86 -5.21 -13.25 -6.31
C GLU A 86 -4.59 -11.92 -5.88
N TYR A 87 -4.38 -11.00 -6.83
CA TYR A 87 -3.83 -9.70 -6.54
C TYR A 87 -4.75 -8.85 -5.67
N GLU A 88 -6.06 -8.90 -5.90
CA GLU A 88 -7.03 -8.21 -5.04
C GLU A 88 -6.96 -8.73 -3.59
N LYS A 89 -6.75 -10.03 -3.39
CA LYS A 89 -6.60 -10.60 -2.04
C LYS A 89 -5.33 -10.09 -1.37
N GLU A 90 -4.22 -9.98 -2.09
CA GLU A 90 -2.99 -9.39 -1.55
C GLU A 90 -3.17 -7.92 -1.19
N ILE A 91 -3.79 -7.13 -2.07
CA ILE A 91 -4.07 -5.71 -1.81
C ILE A 91 -4.95 -5.57 -0.56
N LYS A 92 -6.05 -6.34 -0.45
CA LYS A 92 -6.92 -6.34 0.73
C LYS A 92 -6.15 -6.71 2.00
N LYS A 93 -5.32 -7.75 1.95
CA LYS A 93 -4.50 -8.16 3.08
C LYS A 93 -3.51 -7.08 3.52
N ALA A 94 -2.90 -6.36 2.57
CA ALA A 94 -1.99 -5.26 2.85
C ALA A 94 -2.73 -4.06 3.47
N VAL A 95 -3.90 -3.70 2.93
CA VAL A 95 -4.76 -2.65 3.49
C VAL A 95 -5.21 -3.02 4.90
N ASP A 96 -5.69 -4.24 5.14
CA ASP A 96 -6.15 -4.69 6.45
C ASP A 96 -5.02 -4.69 7.50
N ALA A 97 -3.81 -5.08 7.10
CA ALA A 97 -2.64 -5.03 7.97
C ALA A 97 -2.32 -3.59 8.39
N GLU A 98 -2.47 -2.66 7.47
CA GLU A 98 -2.19 -1.25 7.68
C GLU A 98 -3.28 -0.56 8.52
N VAL A 99 -4.55 -0.87 8.27
CA VAL A 99 -5.67 -0.43 9.13
C VAL A 99 -5.44 -0.89 10.57
N LYS A 100 -5.02 -2.14 10.78
CA LYS A 100 -4.68 -2.66 12.11
C LYS A 100 -3.48 -1.94 12.73
N TYR A 101 -2.47 -1.60 11.94
CA TYR A 101 -1.30 -0.85 12.42
C TYR A 101 -1.69 0.56 12.86
N LEU A 102 -2.47 1.26 12.04
CA LEU A 102 -2.96 2.60 12.33
C LEU A 102 -3.87 2.62 13.56
N ALA A 103 -4.73 1.61 13.72
CA ALA A 103 -5.57 1.45 14.92
C ALA A 103 -4.70 1.34 16.19
N LYS A 104 -3.68 0.46 16.19
CA LYS A 104 -2.74 0.32 17.32
C LYS A 104 -1.97 1.60 17.63
N LEU A 105 -1.56 2.33 16.59
CA LEU A 105 -0.85 3.59 16.75
C LEU A 105 -1.76 4.68 17.33
N SER A 106 -3.02 4.73 16.90
CA SER A 106 -4.02 5.67 17.41
C SER A 106 -4.34 5.43 18.89
N GLU A 107 -4.31 4.17 19.35
CA GLU A 107 -4.46 3.83 20.76
C GLU A 107 -3.22 4.21 21.58
N SER A 108 -2.03 4.03 21.01
CA SER A 108 -0.75 4.31 21.65
C SER A 108 -0.42 5.81 21.70
N GLY A 109 -0.99 6.61 20.80
CA GLY A 109 -0.86 8.08 20.74
C GLY A 109 -1.77 8.84 21.70
N LYS A 110 -2.72 8.16 22.37
CA LYS A 110 -3.52 8.80 23.42
C LYS A 110 -2.68 8.89 24.70
N ILE A 111 -2.17 10.08 24.99
CA ILE A 111 -1.63 10.39 26.31
C ILE A 111 -2.80 10.34 27.30
N LYS A 112 -2.99 9.22 27.99
CA LYS A 112 -4.02 9.06 29.01
C LYS A 112 -3.68 10.01 30.17
N GLY A 113 -4.38 11.15 30.26
CA GLY A 113 -4.19 12.15 31.31
C GLY A 113 -3.71 13.55 30.86
N MET A 114 -3.54 13.83 29.56
CA MET A 114 -3.20 15.17 29.05
C MET A 114 -4.25 15.72 28.09
N GLY A 115 -5.49 15.86 28.58
CA GLY A 115 -6.61 16.42 27.83
C GLY A 115 -7.91 15.98 28.44
N ALA A 116 -8.92 16.83 28.37
CA ALA A 116 -10.26 16.63 28.91
C ALA A 116 -10.95 15.40 28.29
N SER A 117 -10.56 14.19 28.70
CA SER A 117 -11.50 13.09 28.72
C SER A 117 -12.63 13.49 29.64
N GLU A 118 -13.88 13.29 29.23
CA GLU A 118 -15.04 13.38 30.10
C GLU A 118 -14.82 12.39 31.27
N VAL A 119 -14.23 12.90 32.34
CA VAL A 119 -14.19 12.21 33.62
C VAL A 119 -15.64 12.14 34.07
N SER A 120 -16.15 10.92 34.28
CA SER A 120 -17.51 10.75 34.79
C SER A 120 -17.68 11.57 36.07
N GLU A 121 -18.87 12.10 36.33
CA GLU A 121 -19.13 12.86 37.57
C GLU A 121 -18.82 12.02 38.82
N GLU A 122 -18.96 10.70 38.73
CA GLU A 122 -18.58 9.75 39.77
C GLU A 122 -17.06 9.70 40.01
N ASP A 123 -16.26 9.73 38.94
CA ASP A 123 -14.80 9.74 39.04
C ASP A 123 -14.28 11.10 39.52
N LYS A 124 -14.94 12.21 39.15
CA LYS A 124 -14.65 13.55 39.71
C LYS A 124 -14.92 13.58 41.20
N LYS A 125 -16.05 13.03 41.65
CA LYS A 125 -16.41 12.97 43.07
C LYS A 125 -15.41 12.13 43.86
N LYS A 126 -15.03 10.95 43.37
CA LYS A 126 -14.01 10.09 44.01
C LYS A 126 -12.63 10.76 44.07
N ALA A 127 -12.26 11.49 43.03
CA ALA A 127 -11.00 12.24 43.02
C ALA A 127 -11.02 13.37 44.07
N ASN A 128 -12.16 14.09 44.19
CA ASN A 128 -12.33 15.17 45.15
C ASN A 128 -12.35 14.67 46.61
N GLU A 129 -12.98 13.53 46.89
CA GLU A 129 -12.95 12.87 48.19
C GLU A 129 -11.52 12.48 48.59
N LYS A 130 -10.75 11.85 47.68
CA LYS A 130 -9.35 11.50 47.91
C LYS A 130 -8.45 12.71 48.16
N LEU A 131 -8.69 13.80 47.43
CA LEU A 131 -7.97 15.06 47.65
C LEU A 131 -8.30 15.66 49.02
N THR A 132 -9.58 15.65 49.40
CA THR A 132 -10.03 16.14 50.72
C THR A 132 -9.40 15.34 51.85
N GLU A 133 -9.33 14.01 51.73
CA GLU A 133 -8.62 13.15 52.69
C GLU A 133 -7.11 13.43 52.74
N GLY A 134 -6.49 13.66 51.58
CA GLY A 134 -5.09 14.09 51.49
C GLY A 134 -4.83 15.44 52.17
N PHE A 135 -5.75 16.39 52.05
CA PHE A 135 -5.64 17.67 52.75
C PHE A 135 -5.83 17.53 54.26
N LYS A 136 -6.76 16.67 54.71
CA LYS A 136 -6.91 16.33 56.13
C LYS A 136 -5.64 15.67 56.69
N SER A 137 -4.98 14.80 55.91
CA SER A 137 -3.78 14.09 56.37
C SER A 137 -2.54 14.97 56.51
N ILE A 138 -2.47 16.10 55.79
CA ILE A 138 -1.43 17.12 55.97
C ILE A 138 -1.79 18.18 57.04
N GLY A 139 -2.90 18.00 57.76
CA GLY A 139 -3.27 18.79 58.94
C GLY A 139 -4.29 19.91 58.70
N LEU A 140 -4.98 19.94 57.55
CA LEU A 140 -6.07 20.89 57.34
C LEU A 140 -7.33 20.43 58.10
N THR A 141 -8.07 21.41 58.63
CA THR A 141 -9.43 21.16 59.16
C THR A 141 -10.38 20.76 58.03
N GLU A 142 -11.50 20.13 58.38
CA GLU A 142 -12.43 19.60 57.38
C GLU A 142 -12.93 20.64 56.37
N ASP A 143 -13.17 21.88 56.81
CA ASP A 143 -13.65 22.96 55.94
C ASP A 143 -12.54 23.51 55.02
N GLN A 144 -11.31 23.55 55.52
CA GLN A 144 -10.13 23.95 54.72
C GLN A 144 -9.79 22.89 53.67
N ALA A 145 -9.90 21.60 54.03
CA ALA A 145 -9.66 20.50 53.12
C ALA A 145 -10.66 20.46 51.97
N LYS A 146 -11.96 20.71 52.25
CA LYS A 146 -13.01 20.82 51.23
C LYS A 146 -12.81 22.01 50.30
N SER A 147 -12.37 23.15 50.85
CA SER A 147 -12.09 24.35 50.06
C SER A 147 -10.87 24.15 49.16
N ALA A 148 -9.83 23.48 49.66
CA ALA A 148 -8.62 23.20 48.88
C ALA A 148 -8.86 22.16 47.76
N SER A 149 -9.70 21.16 48.00
CA SER A 149 -10.02 20.12 47.01
C SER A 149 -11.00 20.60 45.93
N ALA A 150 -11.84 21.59 46.23
CA ALA A 150 -12.68 22.28 45.25
C ALA A 150 -11.89 23.19 44.28
N GLY A 151 -10.66 23.56 44.63
CA GLY A 151 -9.80 24.44 43.82
C GLY A 151 -10.17 25.93 43.91
N ARG A 152 -9.53 26.77 43.08
CA ARG A 152 -9.94 28.17 42.92
C ARG A 152 -11.28 28.22 42.18
N VAL A 153 -12.32 28.67 42.87
CA VAL A 153 -13.53 29.25 42.27
C VAL A 153 -13.30 30.73 42.00
#